data_AF-A0A2W4M956-F1
#
_entry.id   AF-A0A2W4M956-F1
#
_cell.length_a   1.000
_cell.length_b   1.000
_cell.length_c   1.000
_cell.angle_alpha   90.00
_cell.angle_beta   90.00
_cell.angle_gamma   90.00
#
_symmetry.space_group_name_H-M   'P 1'
#
loop_
_entity.id
_entity.type
_entity.pdbx_description
1 polymer ?
#
loop_
_entity_poly.entity_id
_entity_poly.type
_entity_poly.pdbx_seq_one_letter_code
_entity_poly.pdbx_strand_id
1 'polypeptide(L)'
;MYALRTSPSPLAIAAFTFDPDEPGSVVIVPEAGHALPAARAVPRGRVVDDGKAEWDLSFARSTEALASGAVEKLVLARRVTCRFDGEVDPVRVWQNLVAQNPGTYCFLVDGFTGASPELLIRVEGPTVESLALAGTGVTDYDLAGELIDTEHRLAADSVAEALAPHVEGLVSERGIHRFGGLAHVGTRFTGELRDGVTVLDLLAAVHPTAAVAGTPRDEALRMIREIEGPRGLYSGPVGWFDREGNGEFAIALRCGTIEGDTAVLHAGGGLVAGADRDREWRETDLKLQPMWDAPYYQGSGKLKDRVALITGADSGIGRAVAVLFAREGADVAIAYLDEHEDAEITRAAVEQEGRRALLLSGDVADPAFARHAVDHTISALGGLDVLVPNAAFQQHAQAIEDITDVQFDRTLKTNLYGCFYLCRAAAPHMKPGSAIVITGSVTGLEGKKTMLDYALTKAGLHAFARSLAGSLVNGGVRGNGVARGRGGTRLTPAAPPPKQGR
;
A
#
# COMPACT_ATOMS: atom_id res chain seq x y z
N MET A 1 20.74 1.28 -19.41
CA MET A 1 21.28 0.48 -18.27
C MET A 1 20.31 -0.66 -17.95
N TYR A 2 20.74 -1.84 -17.48
CA TYR A 2 19.79 -2.90 -17.10
C TYR A 2 20.20 -3.79 -15.92
N ALA A 3 19.21 -4.38 -15.25
CA ALA A 3 19.35 -5.45 -14.24
C ALA A 3 18.06 -6.28 -14.14
N LEU A 4 18.17 -7.60 -14.19
CA LEU A 4 17.06 -8.55 -13.97
C LEU A 4 17.45 -9.55 -12.88
N ARG A 5 16.47 -10.01 -12.09
CA ARG A 5 16.70 -11.00 -11.03
C ARG A 5 16.94 -12.42 -11.58
N THR A 6 16.45 -12.72 -12.78
CA THR A 6 16.46 -14.06 -13.40
C THR A 6 16.99 -13.99 -14.83
N SER A 7 18.24 -14.40 -15.08
CA SER A 7 18.69 -14.99 -16.37
C SER A 7 20.18 -15.39 -16.33
N PRO A 8 20.57 -16.57 -16.85
CA PRO A 8 21.97 -16.96 -16.99
C PRO A 8 22.67 -16.42 -18.26
N SER A 9 21.96 -15.99 -19.32
CA SER A 9 22.53 -15.35 -20.55
C SER A 9 21.43 -14.95 -21.57
N PRO A 10 20.75 -13.79 -21.44
CA PRO A 10 19.70 -13.41 -22.38
C PRO A 10 20.25 -12.92 -23.74
N LEU A 11 19.51 -13.14 -24.84
CA LEU A 11 19.79 -12.50 -26.13
C LEU A 11 19.49 -11.00 -26.05
N ALA A 12 18.33 -10.67 -25.47
CA ALA A 12 17.89 -9.30 -25.31
C ALA A 12 17.03 -9.18 -24.05
N ILE A 13 17.07 -7.97 -23.48
CA ILE A 13 16.22 -7.52 -22.39
C ILE A 13 15.29 -6.47 -22.99
N ALA A 14 14.00 -6.56 -22.71
CA ALA A 14 13.01 -5.68 -23.30
C ALA A 14 12.02 -5.15 -22.25
N ALA A 15 11.61 -3.91 -22.44
CA ALA A 15 10.43 -3.32 -21.83
C ALA A 15 9.58 -2.76 -22.98
N PHE A 16 8.41 -3.35 -23.22
CA PHE A 16 7.49 -2.91 -24.26
C PHE A 16 6.44 -1.97 -23.66
N THR A 17 5.92 -1.07 -24.47
CA THR A 17 4.84 -0.16 -24.08
C THR A 17 3.54 -0.94 -23.88
N PHE A 18 2.68 -0.44 -22.98
CA PHE A 18 1.34 -1.00 -22.75
C PHE A 18 0.46 -0.96 -24.01
N ASP A 19 0.61 0.12 -24.76
CA ASP A 19 0.01 0.25 -26.07
C ASP A 19 1.09 0.00 -27.13
N PRO A 20 0.95 -1.03 -27.99
CA PRO A 20 1.90 -1.28 -29.07
C PRO A 20 2.02 -0.13 -30.08
N ASP A 21 1.00 0.73 -30.17
CA ASP A 21 0.99 1.91 -31.04
C ASP A 21 1.73 3.11 -30.40
N GLU A 22 2.04 3.05 -29.09
CA GLU A 22 2.82 4.09 -28.40
C GLU A 22 4.34 3.91 -28.63
N PRO A 23 5.09 4.99 -28.90
CA PRO A 23 6.54 4.92 -28.90
C PRO A 23 7.08 4.75 -27.47
N GLY A 24 8.29 4.23 -27.34
CA GLY A 24 9.00 4.16 -26.05
C GLY A 24 9.38 2.75 -25.59
N SER A 25 9.06 1.73 -26.38
CA SER A 25 9.58 0.37 -26.15
C SER A 25 11.11 0.38 -26.19
N VAL A 26 11.74 -0.32 -25.24
CA VAL A 26 13.19 -0.41 -25.08
C VAL A 26 13.62 -1.85 -25.27
N VAL A 27 14.61 -2.09 -26.13
CA VAL A 27 15.26 -3.41 -26.31
C VAL A 27 16.77 -3.22 -26.21
N ILE A 28 17.38 -3.96 -25.28
CA ILE A 28 18.82 -3.91 -25.00
C ILE A 28 19.41 -5.28 -25.29
N VAL A 29 20.43 -5.34 -26.14
CA VAL A 29 21.25 -6.53 -26.34
C VAL A 29 22.43 -6.47 -25.35
N PRO A 30 22.52 -7.39 -24.37
CA PRO A 30 23.60 -7.45 -23.40
C PRO A 30 24.99 -7.53 -24.04
N GLU A 31 25.93 -6.73 -23.56
CA GLU A 31 27.36 -6.94 -23.84
C GLU A 31 27.97 -7.92 -22.82
N ALA A 32 28.96 -8.69 -23.24
CA ALA A 32 29.65 -9.62 -22.35
C ALA A 32 30.37 -8.87 -21.21
N GLY A 33 30.15 -9.29 -19.95
CA GLY A 33 30.81 -8.70 -18.78
C GLY A 33 30.13 -7.46 -18.19
N HIS A 34 28.86 -7.20 -18.52
CA HIS A 34 28.07 -6.11 -17.92
C HIS A 34 28.04 -6.20 -16.39
N ALA A 35 28.47 -5.13 -15.73
CA ALA A 35 28.40 -4.95 -14.29
C ALA A 35 27.69 -3.64 -13.97
N LEU A 36 26.80 -3.65 -12.98
CA LEU A 36 26.17 -2.43 -12.51
C LEU A 36 27.20 -1.54 -11.79
N PRO A 37 27.15 -0.21 -12.00
CA PRO A 37 28.02 0.70 -11.28
C PRO A 37 27.71 0.70 -9.78
N ALA A 38 28.66 1.18 -8.97
CA ALA A 38 28.43 1.38 -7.55
C ALA A 38 27.29 2.39 -7.33
N ALA A 39 26.28 1.99 -6.56
CA ALA A 39 25.08 2.77 -6.36
C ALA A 39 25.26 3.89 -5.33
N ARG A 40 24.87 5.12 -5.69
CA ARG A 40 24.86 6.31 -4.83
C ARG A 40 23.66 6.29 -3.87
N ALA A 41 23.66 7.14 -2.84
CA ALA A 41 22.50 7.31 -1.97
C ALA A 41 21.39 8.06 -2.72
N VAL A 42 20.12 7.71 -2.45
CA VAL A 42 18.98 8.43 -3.01
C VAL A 42 18.78 9.73 -2.22
N PRO A 43 18.72 10.89 -2.88
CA PRO A 43 18.45 12.17 -2.22
C PRO A 43 17.04 12.22 -1.63
N ARG A 44 16.78 13.23 -0.80
CA ARG A 44 15.42 13.46 -0.29
C ARG A 44 14.50 13.88 -1.44
N GLY A 45 13.23 13.54 -1.34
CA GLY A 45 12.22 13.93 -2.32
C GLY A 45 10.83 14.02 -1.73
N ARG A 46 9.90 14.52 -2.52
CA ARG A 46 8.49 14.67 -2.18
C ARG A 46 7.60 14.37 -3.39
N VAL A 47 6.38 13.93 -3.12
CA VAL A 47 5.31 13.92 -4.13
C VAL A 47 4.94 15.39 -4.43
N VAL A 48 4.94 15.74 -5.71
CA VAL A 48 4.50 17.06 -6.20
C VAL A 48 3.14 16.99 -6.90
N ASP A 49 2.76 15.82 -7.37
CA ASP A 49 1.43 15.52 -7.92
C ASP A 49 1.09 14.05 -7.63
N ASP A 50 -0.06 13.78 -7.01
CA ASP A 50 -0.54 12.44 -6.70
C ASP A 50 -1.50 11.87 -7.76
N GLY A 51 -1.82 12.67 -8.79
CA GLY A 51 -2.71 12.28 -9.88
C GLY A 51 -4.19 12.23 -9.48
N LYS A 52 -4.58 12.77 -8.31
CA LYS A 52 -5.95 12.66 -7.81
C LYS A 52 -6.99 13.33 -8.70
N ALA A 53 -6.65 14.51 -9.23
CA ALA A 53 -7.56 15.26 -10.09
C ALA A 53 -7.84 14.53 -11.42
N GLU A 54 -6.80 13.99 -12.06
CA GLU A 54 -6.95 13.17 -13.28
C GLU A 54 -7.75 11.89 -12.98
N TRP A 55 -7.42 11.19 -11.88
CA TRP A 55 -8.13 9.99 -11.46
C TRP A 55 -9.63 10.20 -11.29
N ASP A 56 -10.05 11.28 -10.63
CA ASP A 56 -11.49 11.52 -10.38
C ASP A 56 -12.26 11.78 -11.68
N LEU A 57 -11.64 12.44 -12.66
CA LEU A 57 -12.22 12.64 -13.99
C LEU A 57 -12.33 11.33 -14.77
N SER A 58 -11.24 10.56 -14.82
CA SER A 58 -11.20 9.28 -15.52
C SER A 58 -12.16 8.27 -14.88
N PHE A 59 -12.26 8.23 -13.55
CA PHE A 59 -13.18 7.36 -12.82
C PHE A 59 -14.64 7.61 -13.20
N ALA A 60 -15.07 8.87 -13.26
CA ALA A 60 -16.44 9.21 -13.64
C ALA A 60 -16.78 8.65 -15.05
N ARG A 61 -15.91 8.89 -16.02
CA ARG A 61 -16.08 8.42 -17.41
C ARG A 61 -16.07 6.88 -17.51
N SER A 62 -15.19 6.23 -16.75
CA SER A 62 -15.15 4.76 -16.68
C SER A 62 -16.43 4.16 -16.12
N THR A 63 -17.00 4.75 -15.07
CA THR A 63 -18.26 4.26 -14.50
C THR A 63 -19.45 4.43 -15.42
N GLU A 64 -19.49 5.49 -16.25
CA GLU A 64 -20.52 5.67 -17.27
C GLU A 64 -20.47 4.56 -18.32
N ALA A 65 -19.27 4.16 -18.76
CA ALA A 65 -19.09 3.10 -19.74
C ALA A 65 -19.39 1.69 -19.20
N LEU A 66 -19.03 1.44 -17.94
CA LEU A 66 -19.41 0.21 -17.23
C LEU A 66 -20.95 0.14 -17.06
N ALA A 67 -21.59 1.26 -16.73
CA ALA A 67 -23.04 1.32 -16.55
C ALA A 67 -23.82 1.17 -17.87
N SER A 68 -23.28 1.65 -18.98
CA SER A 68 -23.89 1.48 -20.31
C SER A 68 -23.64 0.09 -20.91
N GLY A 69 -22.73 -0.70 -20.33
CA GLY A 69 -22.31 -1.99 -20.87
C GLY A 69 -21.37 -1.90 -22.07
N ALA A 70 -20.76 -0.73 -22.31
CA ALA A 70 -19.73 -0.58 -23.34
C ALA A 70 -18.50 -1.47 -23.04
N VAL A 71 -18.18 -1.63 -21.76
CA VAL A 71 -17.16 -2.56 -21.24
C VAL A 71 -17.71 -3.26 -20.00
N GLU A 72 -17.28 -4.52 -19.79
CA GLU A 72 -17.55 -5.31 -18.58
C GLU A 72 -16.52 -5.05 -17.48
N LYS A 73 -15.27 -4.78 -17.89
CA LYS A 73 -14.15 -4.44 -17.01
C LYS A 73 -13.29 -3.38 -17.64
N LEU A 74 -12.78 -2.46 -16.84
CA LEU A 74 -11.84 -1.43 -17.26
C LEU A 74 -10.83 -1.17 -16.14
N VAL A 75 -9.54 -1.12 -16.45
CA VAL A 75 -8.50 -0.83 -15.48
C VAL A 75 -8.05 0.60 -15.68
N LEU A 76 -8.25 1.43 -14.66
CA LEU A 76 -7.74 2.79 -14.64
C LEU A 76 -6.35 2.85 -14.02
N ALA A 77 -5.49 3.69 -14.56
CA ALA A 77 -4.19 4.02 -14.02
C ALA A 77 -4.10 5.50 -13.63
N ARG A 78 -3.25 5.79 -12.65
CA ARG A 78 -2.82 7.15 -12.33
C ARG A 78 -1.31 7.24 -12.24
N ARG A 79 -0.84 8.48 -12.39
CA ARG A 79 0.56 8.86 -12.29
C ARG A 79 0.80 9.63 -11.00
N VAL A 80 1.94 9.38 -10.37
CA VAL A 80 2.42 10.13 -9.22
C VAL A 80 3.79 10.69 -9.56
N THR A 81 3.90 12.02 -9.56
CA THR A 81 5.15 12.72 -9.85
C THR A 81 5.86 13.05 -8.55
N CYS A 82 7.10 12.61 -8.43
CA CYS A 82 7.99 12.86 -7.30
C CYS A 82 9.16 13.73 -7.76
N ARG A 83 9.55 14.69 -6.92
CA ARG A 83 10.72 15.54 -7.14
C ARG A 83 11.70 15.45 -5.98
N PHE A 84 12.98 15.37 -6.32
CA PHE A 84 14.08 15.16 -5.39
C PHE A 84 15.03 16.36 -5.33
N ASP A 85 15.77 16.47 -4.24
CA ASP A 85 16.74 17.56 -3.99
C ASP A 85 18.05 17.40 -4.80
N GLY A 86 18.15 16.34 -5.61
CA GLY A 86 19.28 16.04 -6.49
C GLY A 86 18.99 14.84 -7.39
N GLU A 87 19.97 14.42 -8.18
CA GLU A 87 19.86 13.26 -9.06
C GLU A 87 19.57 11.97 -8.28
N VAL A 88 18.59 11.20 -8.75
CA VAL A 88 18.24 9.89 -8.22
C VAL A 88 19.03 8.83 -8.95
N ASP A 89 19.70 7.95 -8.19
CA ASP A 89 20.39 6.80 -8.75
C ASP A 89 19.42 5.61 -8.91
N PRO A 90 19.04 5.23 -10.15
CA PRO A 90 18.09 4.14 -10.37
C PRO A 90 18.63 2.77 -9.93
N VAL A 91 19.96 2.58 -9.89
CA VAL A 91 20.55 1.32 -9.39
C VAL A 91 20.29 1.17 -7.90
N ARG A 92 20.40 2.26 -7.13
CA ARG A 92 20.11 2.22 -5.69
C ARG A 92 18.64 1.93 -5.45
N VAL A 93 17.74 2.55 -6.20
CA VAL A 93 16.30 2.30 -6.09
C VAL A 93 15.98 0.84 -6.39
N TRP A 94 16.53 0.28 -7.47
CA TRP A 94 16.36 -1.14 -7.81
C TRP A 94 16.90 -2.07 -6.72
N GLN A 95 18.10 -1.82 -6.17
CA GLN A 95 18.65 -2.62 -5.07
C GLN A 95 17.73 -2.64 -3.85
N ASN A 96 17.10 -1.51 -3.54
CA ASN A 96 16.14 -1.41 -2.45
C ASN A 96 14.88 -2.23 -2.72
N LEU A 97 14.35 -2.15 -3.94
CA LEU A 97 13.19 -2.93 -4.37
C LEU A 97 13.46 -4.44 -4.26
N VAL A 98 14.63 -4.90 -4.71
CA VAL A 98 15.07 -6.30 -4.59
C VAL A 98 15.13 -6.75 -3.13
N ALA A 99 15.67 -5.91 -2.24
CA ALA A 99 15.77 -6.24 -0.82
C ALA A 99 14.41 -6.29 -0.11
N GLN A 100 13.47 -5.42 -0.49
CA GLN A 100 12.19 -5.23 0.20
C GLN A 100 11.06 -6.11 -0.33
N ASN A 101 11.16 -6.56 -1.59
CA ASN A 101 10.08 -7.29 -2.26
C ASN A 101 10.51 -8.70 -2.69
N PRO A 102 10.94 -9.56 -1.75
CA PRO A 102 11.30 -10.93 -2.09
C PRO A 102 10.09 -11.65 -2.71
N GLY A 103 10.35 -12.36 -3.80
CA GLY A 103 9.32 -13.11 -4.53
C GLY A 103 8.64 -12.34 -5.66
N THR A 104 8.96 -11.06 -5.85
CA THR A 104 8.55 -10.29 -7.03
C THR A 104 9.62 -10.34 -8.14
N TYR A 105 9.18 -10.04 -9.37
CA TYR A 105 10.04 -9.78 -10.51
C TYR A 105 10.55 -8.34 -10.45
N CYS A 106 11.77 -8.17 -9.92
CA CYS A 106 12.42 -6.87 -9.82
C CYS A 106 13.26 -6.58 -11.06
N PHE A 107 13.06 -5.40 -11.66
CA PHE A 107 13.70 -5.01 -12.91
C PHE A 107 14.23 -3.57 -12.86
N LEU A 108 15.27 -3.32 -13.66
CA LEU A 108 15.75 -2.01 -14.05
C LEU A 108 16.06 -2.06 -15.54
N VAL A 109 15.42 -1.20 -16.34
CA VAL A 109 15.62 -1.06 -17.79
C VAL A 109 15.60 0.43 -18.11
N ASP A 110 16.77 0.98 -18.38
CA ASP A 110 16.97 2.37 -18.81
C ASP A 110 16.25 3.44 -17.96
N GLY A 111 16.43 3.37 -16.64
CA GLY A 111 15.79 4.30 -15.69
C GLY A 111 14.36 3.91 -15.30
N PHE A 112 13.73 2.97 -16.02
CA PHE A 112 12.47 2.35 -15.63
C PHE A 112 12.72 1.18 -14.67
N THR A 113 12.14 1.23 -13.47
CA THR A 113 12.37 0.21 -12.43
C THR A 113 11.10 -0.13 -11.66
N GLY A 114 11.01 -1.36 -11.16
CA GLY A 114 9.85 -1.83 -10.40
C GLY A 114 10.02 -3.20 -9.78
N ALA A 115 8.99 -3.62 -9.04
CA ALA A 115 8.89 -4.90 -8.35
C ALA A 115 7.54 -5.56 -8.65
N SER A 116 7.43 -6.20 -9.80
CA SER A 116 6.16 -6.74 -10.28
C SER A 116 5.79 -8.06 -9.59
N PRO A 117 4.55 -8.21 -9.09
CA PRO A 117 4.06 -9.49 -8.58
C PRO A 117 3.55 -10.43 -9.67
N GLU A 118 3.36 -9.95 -10.91
CA GLU A 118 2.57 -10.63 -11.93
C GLU A 118 3.45 -11.12 -13.08
N LEU A 119 3.59 -12.45 -13.17
CA LEU A 119 4.25 -13.10 -14.30
C LEU A 119 3.28 -13.11 -15.49
N LEU A 120 3.61 -12.35 -16.54
CA LEU A 120 2.83 -12.34 -17.77
C LEU A 120 3.00 -13.69 -18.49
N ILE A 121 4.23 -14.03 -18.88
CA ILE A 121 4.59 -15.28 -19.56
C ILE A 121 6.02 -15.67 -19.20
N ARG A 122 6.23 -16.96 -18.92
CA ARG A 122 7.53 -17.63 -18.93
C ARG A 122 7.48 -18.78 -19.92
N VAL A 123 8.50 -18.90 -20.75
CA VAL A 123 8.75 -20.03 -21.64
C VAL A 123 10.11 -20.62 -21.32
N GLU A 124 10.15 -21.92 -21.06
CA GLU A 124 11.37 -22.71 -20.90
C GLU A 124 11.25 -24.02 -21.68
N GLY A 125 11.97 -24.11 -22.80
CA GLY A 125 11.83 -25.21 -23.74
C GLY A 125 10.39 -25.32 -24.25
N PRO A 126 9.74 -26.49 -24.12
CA PRO A 126 8.36 -26.65 -24.56
C PRO A 126 7.36 -26.13 -23.52
N THR A 127 7.77 -25.68 -22.34
CA THR A 127 6.85 -25.36 -21.24
C THR A 127 6.50 -23.88 -21.20
N VAL A 128 5.24 -23.58 -20.89
CA VAL A 128 4.76 -22.21 -20.64
C VAL A 128 4.14 -22.10 -19.25
N GLU A 129 4.39 -20.97 -18.57
CA GLU A 129 3.75 -20.56 -17.33
C GLU A 129 3.22 -19.11 -17.43
N SER A 130 2.05 -18.84 -16.86
CA SER A 130 1.49 -17.49 -16.67
C SER A 130 0.84 -17.39 -15.29
N LEU A 131 0.75 -16.19 -14.71
CA LEU A 131 0.02 -15.93 -13.47
C LEU A 131 -0.84 -14.69 -13.66
N ALA A 132 -2.15 -14.88 -13.83
CA ALA A 132 -3.10 -13.77 -13.87
C ALA A 132 -3.46 -13.35 -12.44
N LEU A 133 -3.28 -12.07 -12.09
CA LEU A 133 -3.65 -11.52 -10.79
C LEU A 133 -4.75 -10.45 -10.94
N ALA A 134 -5.83 -10.57 -10.17
CA ALA A 134 -6.85 -9.53 -10.07
C ALA A 134 -7.59 -9.66 -8.73
N GLY A 135 -7.98 -8.53 -8.14
CA GLY A 135 -8.33 -8.47 -6.72
C GLY A 135 -7.10 -8.30 -5.83
N THR A 136 -7.09 -7.21 -5.05
CA THR A 136 -6.00 -6.85 -4.15
C THR A 136 -6.53 -6.59 -2.74
N GLY A 137 -5.85 -7.12 -1.74
CA GLY A 137 -6.23 -6.99 -0.34
C GLY A 137 -5.02 -6.94 0.59
N VAL A 138 -5.21 -6.46 1.82
CA VAL A 138 -4.18 -6.57 2.88
C VAL A 138 -4.24 -7.96 3.52
N THR A 139 -5.44 -8.53 3.55
CA THR A 139 -5.76 -9.84 4.11
C THR A 139 -6.62 -10.64 3.13
N ASP A 140 -6.75 -11.95 3.36
CA ASP A 140 -7.57 -12.81 2.49
C ASP A 140 -9.06 -12.48 2.62
N TYR A 141 -9.46 -11.89 3.74
CA TYR A 141 -10.82 -11.42 3.95
C TYR A 141 -11.19 -10.28 2.99
N ASP A 142 -10.21 -9.42 2.67
CA ASP A 142 -10.42 -8.31 1.73
C ASP A 142 -10.64 -8.81 0.29
N LEU A 143 -10.34 -10.09 0.02
CA LEU A 143 -10.47 -10.75 -1.28
C LEU A 143 -11.81 -11.50 -1.43
N ALA A 144 -12.72 -11.41 -0.46
CA ALA A 144 -14.02 -12.04 -0.53
C ALA A 144 -15.06 -11.15 -1.23
N GLY A 145 -15.92 -11.75 -2.06
CA GLY A 145 -17.12 -11.12 -2.61
C GLY A 145 -17.23 -11.20 -4.13
N GLU A 146 -18.46 -11.06 -4.62
CA GLU A 146 -18.81 -11.28 -6.04
C GLU A 146 -18.08 -10.35 -7.00
N LEU A 147 -17.80 -9.10 -6.59
CA LEU A 147 -17.08 -8.14 -7.43
C LEU A 147 -15.63 -8.60 -7.68
N ILE A 148 -14.96 -9.10 -6.64
CA ILE A 148 -13.56 -9.58 -6.74
C ILE A 148 -13.51 -10.88 -7.54
N ASP A 149 -14.46 -11.78 -7.31
CA ASP A 149 -14.57 -13.02 -8.10
C ASP A 149 -14.84 -12.72 -9.58
N THR A 150 -15.69 -11.74 -9.88
CA THR A 150 -15.97 -11.30 -11.26
C THR A 150 -14.76 -10.65 -11.91
N GLU A 151 -14.10 -9.72 -11.20
CA GLU A 151 -12.90 -9.03 -11.69
C GLU A 151 -11.77 -10.02 -12.01
N HIS A 152 -11.58 -11.01 -11.12
CA HIS A 152 -10.58 -12.06 -11.27
C HIS A 152 -10.92 -13.00 -12.41
N ARG A 153 -12.17 -13.46 -12.51
CA ARG A 153 -12.63 -14.33 -13.59
C ARG A 153 -12.36 -13.68 -14.94
N LEU A 154 -12.72 -12.41 -15.14
CA LEU A 154 -12.48 -11.69 -16.40
C LEU A 154 -10.98 -11.60 -16.74
N ALA A 155 -10.10 -11.41 -15.73
CA ALA A 155 -8.66 -11.44 -15.95
C ALA A 155 -8.15 -12.83 -16.36
N ALA A 156 -8.54 -13.86 -15.62
CA ALA A 156 -8.12 -15.24 -15.87
C ALA A 156 -8.63 -15.76 -17.23
N ASP A 157 -9.90 -15.49 -17.56
CA ASP A 157 -10.52 -15.87 -18.84
C ASP A 157 -9.74 -15.24 -20.01
N SER A 158 -9.36 -13.95 -19.91
CA SER A 158 -8.60 -13.28 -20.97
C SER A 158 -7.23 -13.92 -21.25
N VAL A 159 -6.56 -14.45 -20.22
CA VAL A 159 -5.28 -15.16 -20.37
C VAL A 159 -5.51 -16.55 -20.96
N ALA A 160 -6.50 -17.28 -20.44
CA ALA A 160 -6.83 -18.62 -20.93
C ALA A 160 -7.21 -18.61 -22.41
N GLU A 161 -8.07 -17.69 -22.82
CA GLU A 161 -8.52 -17.51 -24.21
C GLU A 161 -7.37 -17.14 -25.14
N ALA A 162 -6.48 -16.25 -24.71
CA ALA A 162 -5.32 -15.84 -25.51
C ALA A 162 -4.27 -16.95 -25.65
N LEU A 163 -4.11 -17.82 -24.65
CA LEU A 163 -3.17 -18.94 -24.69
C LEU A 163 -3.69 -20.15 -25.45
N ALA A 164 -5.00 -20.39 -25.47
CA ALA A 164 -5.60 -21.59 -26.04
C ALA A 164 -5.17 -21.93 -27.49
N PRO A 165 -4.97 -20.96 -28.42
CA PRO A 165 -4.51 -21.25 -29.77
C PRO A 165 -3.05 -21.74 -29.83
N HIS A 166 -2.24 -21.43 -28.82
CA HIS A 166 -0.78 -21.58 -28.84
C HIS A 166 -0.26 -22.70 -27.92
N VAL A 167 -1.10 -23.17 -27.00
CA VAL A 167 -0.71 -24.09 -25.91
C VAL A 167 -1.57 -25.35 -25.94
N GLU A 168 -0.94 -26.51 -25.82
CA GLU A 168 -1.57 -27.81 -25.61
C GLU A 168 -1.59 -28.17 -24.12
N GLY A 169 -2.67 -28.80 -23.68
CA GLY A 169 -2.79 -29.27 -22.30
C GLY A 169 -2.79 -28.17 -21.24
N LEU A 170 -3.34 -26.98 -21.56
CA LEU A 170 -3.40 -25.85 -20.62
C LEU A 170 -4.18 -26.25 -19.34
N VAL A 171 -3.49 -26.23 -18.21
CA VAL A 171 -4.04 -26.44 -16.86
C VAL A 171 -4.03 -25.11 -16.11
N SER A 172 -5.06 -24.87 -15.30
CA SER A 172 -5.16 -23.68 -14.46
C SER A 172 -5.37 -24.03 -12.98
N GLU A 173 -4.65 -23.36 -12.08
CA GLU A 173 -4.80 -23.48 -10.64
C GLU A 173 -5.09 -22.11 -10.02
N ARG A 174 -6.26 -21.96 -9.37
CA ARG A 174 -6.63 -20.73 -8.66
C ARG A 174 -6.19 -20.80 -7.20
N GLY A 175 -5.61 -19.71 -6.69
CA GLY A 175 -5.18 -19.60 -5.30
C GLY A 175 -5.06 -18.16 -4.82
N ILE A 176 -4.66 -18.01 -3.55
CA ILE A 176 -4.28 -16.72 -2.97
C ILE A 176 -2.77 -16.62 -2.93
N HIS A 177 -2.24 -15.54 -3.52
CA HIS A 177 -0.81 -15.29 -3.63
C HIS A 177 -0.43 -14.05 -2.81
N ARG A 178 0.76 -14.05 -2.21
CA ARG A 178 1.22 -12.94 -1.37
C ARG A 178 2.52 -12.37 -1.91
N PHE A 179 2.50 -11.07 -2.22
CA PHE A 179 3.65 -10.33 -2.75
C PHE A 179 3.71 -8.95 -2.12
N GLY A 180 4.88 -8.54 -1.62
CA GLY A 180 5.08 -7.19 -1.07
C GLY A 180 4.09 -6.81 0.02
N GLY A 181 3.69 -7.76 0.87
CA GLY A 181 2.74 -7.52 1.97
C GLY A 181 1.25 -7.45 1.57
N LEU A 182 0.92 -7.62 0.29
CA LEU A 182 -0.46 -7.69 -0.20
C LEU A 182 -0.85 -9.11 -0.59
N ALA A 183 -2.14 -9.42 -0.44
CA ALA A 183 -2.79 -10.63 -0.92
C ALA A 183 -3.44 -10.36 -2.29
N HIS A 184 -3.35 -11.34 -3.18
CA HIS A 184 -3.93 -11.30 -4.50
C HIS A 184 -4.68 -12.60 -4.78
N VAL A 185 -5.84 -12.52 -5.44
CA VAL A 185 -6.40 -13.71 -6.10
C VAL A 185 -5.59 -13.93 -7.37
N GLY A 186 -5.11 -15.15 -7.55
CA GLY A 186 -4.30 -15.54 -8.71
C GLY A 186 -4.81 -16.80 -9.36
N THR A 187 -4.68 -16.88 -10.68
CA THR A 187 -4.79 -18.13 -11.43
C THR A 187 -3.48 -18.36 -12.15
N ARG A 188 -2.77 -19.43 -11.78
CA ARG A 188 -1.58 -19.90 -12.49
C ARG A 188 -2.02 -20.77 -13.66
N PHE A 189 -1.42 -20.56 -14.82
CA PHE A 189 -1.60 -21.37 -16.01
C PHE A 189 -0.30 -22.07 -16.36
N THR A 190 -0.38 -23.36 -16.71
CA THR A 190 0.76 -24.15 -17.21
C THR A 190 0.34 -25.00 -18.39
N GLY A 191 1.25 -25.24 -19.33
CA GLY A 191 0.99 -26.11 -20.48
C GLY A 191 2.22 -26.32 -21.34
N GLU A 192 2.04 -26.97 -22.48
CA GLU A 192 3.09 -27.20 -23.48
C GLU A 192 2.85 -26.35 -24.74
N LEU A 193 3.90 -25.70 -25.24
CA LEU A 193 3.86 -24.91 -26.46
C LEU A 193 3.59 -25.81 -27.66
N ARG A 194 2.76 -25.31 -28.59
CA ARG A 194 2.70 -25.87 -29.94
C ARG A 194 4.01 -25.62 -30.70
N ASP A 195 4.30 -26.50 -31.66
CA ASP A 195 5.49 -26.40 -32.49
C ASP A 195 5.65 -25.01 -33.14
N GLY A 196 6.84 -24.42 -32.97
CA GLY A 196 7.22 -23.15 -33.58
C GLY A 196 6.73 -21.89 -32.86
N VAL A 197 5.96 -22.02 -31.78
CA VAL A 197 5.55 -20.89 -30.93
C VAL A 197 6.72 -20.45 -30.04
N THR A 198 6.98 -19.14 -29.98
CA THR A 198 7.99 -18.53 -29.12
C THR A 198 7.36 -17.68 -28.01
N VAL A 199 8.16 -17.27 -27.03
CA VAL A 199 7.73 -16.30 -26.00
C VAL A 199 7.17 -15.01 -26.60
N LEU A 200 7.71 -14.54 -27.74
CA LEU A 200 7.27 -13.29 -28.37
C LEU A 200 5.90 -13.43 -29.04
N ASP A 201 5.59 -14.60 -29.60
CA ASP A 201 4.26 -14.89 -30.15
C ASP A 201 3.21 -14.88 -29.03
N LEU A 202 3.53 -15.47 -27.88
CA LEU A 202 2.67 -15.43 -26.70
C LEU A 202 2.49 -14.02 -26.15
N LEU A 203 3.55 -13.21 -26.09
CA LEU A 203 3.43 -11.82 -25.68
C LEU A 203 2.48 -11.04 -26.57
N ALA A 204 2.59 -11.19 -27.89
CA ALA A 204 1.71 -10.52 -28.84
C ALA A 204 0.24 -10.96 -28.72
N ALA A 205 0.00 -12.22 -28.34
CA ALA A 205 -1.35 -12.74 -28.13
C ALA A 205 -1.97 -12.28 -26.81
N VAL A 206 -1.21 -12.36 -25.71
CA VAL A 206 -1.70 -12.21 -24.33
C VAL A 206 -1.71 -10.75 -23.87
N HIS A 207 -0.79 -9.92 -24.36
CA HIS A 207 -0.70 -8.53 -23.91
C HIS A 207 -1.60 -7.59 -24.72
N PRO A 208 -2.31 -6.63 -24.07
CA PRO A 208 -2.59 -6.55 -22.64
C PRO A 208 -3.72 -7.50 -22.22
N THR A 209 -3.59 -8.06 -21.01
CA THR A 209 -4.64 -8.87 -20.38
C THR A 209 -5.73 -7.97 -19.81
N ALA A 210 -6.88 -8.55 -19.46
CA ALA A 210 -7.92 -7.84 -18.74
C ALA A 210 -7.53 -7.46 -17.29
N ALA A 211 -6.38 -7.92 -16.78
CA ALA A 211 -5.84 -7.48 -15.48
C ALA A 211 -5.30 -6.03 -15.53
N VAL A 212 -4.89 -5.56 -16.71
CA VAL A 212 -4.33 -4.20 -16.88
C VAL A 212 -5.02 -3.33 -17.94
N ALA A 213 -5.85 -3.91 -18.80
CA ALA A 213 -6.66 -3.16 -19.76
C ALA A 213 -8.16 -3.26 -19.41
N GLY A 214 -8.82 -4.33 -19.84
CA GLY A 214 -10.26 -4.53 -19.59
C GLY A 214 -10.88 -5.53 -20.56
N THR A 215 -12.21 -5.64 -20.50
CA THR A 215 -13.00 -6.57 -21.32
C THR A 215 -14.23 -5.84 -21.87
N PRO A 216 -14.51 -5.89 -23.19
CA PRO A 216 -13.66 -6.44 -24.25
C PRO A 216 -12.36 -5.64 -24.45
N ARG A 217 -11.26 -6.31 -24.83
CA ARG A 217 -9.91 -5.73 -24.89
C ARG A 217 -9.82 -4.46 -25.75
N ASP A 218 -10.32 -4.53 -26.98
CA ASP A 218 -10.15 -3.45 -27.96
C ASP A 218 -10.97 -2.20 -27.58
N GLU A 219 -12.14 -2.40 -26.96
CA GLU A 219 -12.96 -1.29 -26.45
C GLU A 219 -12.29 -0.67 -25.23
N ALA A 220 -11.80 -1.48 -24.29
CA ALA A 220 -11.07 -1.01 -23.12
C ALA A 220 -9.83 -0.20 -23.52
N LEU A 221 -9.05 -0.64 -24.52
CA LEU A 221 -7.89 0.10 -25.02
C LEU A 221 -8.27 1.44 -25.64
N ARG A 222 -9.32 1.47 -26.48
CA ARG A 222 -9.83 2.72 -27.06
C ARG A 222 -10.23 3.71 -25.96
N MET A 223 -10.95 3.23 -24.96
CA MET A 223 -11.38 4.04 -23.82
C MET A 223 -10.20 4.56 -23.00
N ILE A 224 -9.22 3.71 -22.68
CA ILE A 224 -8.02 4.12 -21.93
C ILE A 224 -7.31 5.27 -22.66
N ARG A 225 -7.14 5.18 -23.98
CA ARG A 225 -6.54 6.26 -24.81
C ARG A 225 -7.32 7.59 -24.73
N GLU A 226 -8.63 7.54 -24.49
CA GLU A 226 -9.50 8.72 -24.42
C GLU A 226 -9.60 9.34 -23.03
N ILE A 227 -9.43 8.54 -21.98
CA ILE A 227 -9.65 8.94 -20.59
C ILE A 227 -8.36 9.12 -19.78
N GLU A 228 -7.23 8.58 -20.26
CA GLU A 228 -5.91 8.71 -19.64
C GLU A 228 -4.90 9.36 -20.59
N GLY A 229 -3.79 9.84 -20.03
CA GLY A 229 -2.58 10.08 -20.82
C GLY A 229 -1.84 8.77 -21.14
N PRO A 230 -0.83 8.82 -22.03
CA PRO A 230 -0.03 7.64 -22.38
C PRO A 230 0.56 6.97 -21.13
N ARG A 231 0.47 5.64 -21.08
CA ARG A 231 1.06 4.84 -20.00
C ARG A 231 2.54 4.56 -20.26
N GLY A 232 2.97 4.60 -21.52
CA GLY A 232 4.32 4.20 -21.90
C GLY A 232 4.61 2.78 -21.46
N LEU A 233 5.71 2.58 -20.71
CA LEU A 233 6.13 1.25 -20.23
C LEU A 233 5.29 0.72 -19.05
N TYR A 234 4.50 1.55 -18.37
CA TYR A 234 3.66 1.08 -17.27
C TYR A 234 2.56 0.14 -17.76
N SER A 235 2.34 -0.98 -17.07
CA SER A 235 1.46 -2.09 -17.47
C SER A 235 1.90 -2.82 -18.76
N GLY A 236 3.02 -2.44 -19.38
CA GLY A 236 3.61 -3.15 -20.51
C GLY A 236 4.43 -4.37 -20.09
N PRO A 237 4.79 -5.28 -21.01
CA PRO A 237 5.67 -6.41 -20.73
C PRO A 237 7.11 -5.97 -20.45
N VAL A 238 7.73 -6.48 -19.39
CA VAL A 238 9.16 -6.28 -19.09
C VAL A 238 9.84 -7.60 -18.78
N GLY A 239 10.96 -7.89 -19.45
CA GLY A 239 11.54 -9.22 -19.41
C GLY A 239 12.77 -9.43 -20.29
N TRP A 240 13.01 -10.68 -20.63
CA TRP A 240 14.08 -11.09 -21.54
C TRP A 240 13.63 -12.24 -22.44
N PHE A 241 14.35 -12.44 -23.54
CA PHE A 241 14.21 -13.59 -24.43
C PHE A 241 15.57 -14.04 -24.99
N ASP A 242 15.65 -15.27 -25.50
CA ASP A 242 16.84 -15.85 -26.13
C ASP A 242 16.64 -16.22 -27.61
N ARG A 243 17.64 -16.88 -28.22
CA ARG A 243 17.61 -17.28 -29.64
C ARG A 243 16.78 -18.53 -29.87
N GLU A 244 16.57 -19.30 -28.82
CA GLU A 244 15.85 -20.57 -28.79
C GLU A 244 14.33 -20.36 -28.64
N GLY A 245 13.90 -19.12 -28.45
CA GLY A 245 12.49 -18.74 -28.32
C GLY A 245 11.99 -18.75 -26.88
N ASN A 246 12.87 -18.96 -25.90
CA ASN A 246 12.55 -18.87 -24.48
C ASN A 246 12.51 -17.43 -24.00
N GLY A 247 11.94 -17.21 -22.82
CA GLY A 247 11.99 -15.93 -22.16
C GLY A 247 11.10 -15.87 -20.93
N GLU A 248 11.20 -14.76 -20.21
CA GLU A 248 10.40 -14.48 -19.03
C GLU A 248 10.05 -13.01 -19.02
N PHE A 249 8.75 -12.72 -18.97
CA PHE A 249 8.18 -11.38 -18.95
C PHE A 249 7.18 -11.24 -17.81
N ALA A 250 7.34 -10.19 -17.04
CA ALA A 250 6.35 -9.72 -16.08
C ALA A 250 5.50 -8.60 -16.69
N ILE A 251 4.32 -8.35 -16.12
CA ILE A 251 3.61 -7.09 -16.37
C ILE A 251 4.28 -6.00 -15.54
N ALA A 252 4.68 -4.88 -16.14
CA ALA A 252 5.40 -3.82 -15.43
C ALA A 252 4.46 -3.04 -14.49
N LEU A 253 4.33 -3.57 -13.27
CA LEU A 253 3.54 -3.03 -12.17
C LEU A 253 4.45 -2.64 -11.00
N ARG A 254 3.94 -1.83 -10.07
CA ARG A 254 4.68 -1.37 -8.87
C ARG A 254 6.03 -0.77 -9.30
N CYS A 255 5.96 0.19 -10.22
CA CYS A 255 7.09 0.66 -10.98
C CYS A 255 6.99 2.16 -11.29
N GLY A 256 8.09 2.70 -11.82
CA GLY A 256 8.17 4.06 -12.30
C GLY A 256 9.44 4.34 -13.07
N THR A 257 9.46 5.48 -13.76
CA THR A 257 10.62 5.96 -14.51
C THR A 257 11.35 7.02 -13.69
N ILE A 258 12.67 6.93 -13.67
CA ILE A 258 13.56 7.87 -12.98
C ILE A 258 14.39 8.61 -14.02
N GLU A 259 14.28 9.93 -14.04
CA GLU A 259 15.05 10.83 -14.91
C GLU A 259 15.57 12.02 -14.10
N GLY A 260 16.89 12.09 -13.92
CA GLY A 260 17.52 13.17 -13.15
C GLY A 260 17.00 13.27 -11.72
N ASP A 261 16.38 14.41 -11.37
CA ASP A 261 15.82 14.71 -10.06
C ASP A 261 14.32 14.34 -9.93
N THR A 262 13.77 13.63 -10.91
CA THR A 262 12.34 13.35 -11.02
C THR A 262 12.07 11.86 -11.14
N ALA A 263 11.02 11.38 -10.46
CA ALA A 263 10.49 10.04 -10.67
C ALA A 263 8.97 10.09 -10.93
N VAL A 264 8.51 9.35 -11.92
CA VAL A 264 7.08 9.20 -12.25
C VAL A 264 6.67 7.76 -11.96
N LEU A 265 5.88 7.59 -10.91
CA LEU A 265 5.35 6.30 -10.46
C LEU A 265 3.95 6.08 -11.01
N HIS A 266 3.55 4.83 -11.14
CA HIS A 266 2.24 4.46 -11.64
C HIS A 266 1.56 3.39 -10.77
N ALA A 267 0.24 3.48 -10.67
CA ALA A 267 -0.60 2.44 -10.11
C ALA A 267 -1.99 2.47 -10.73
N GLY A 268 -2.64 1.32 -10.77
CA GLY A 268 -3.99 1.18 -11.34
C GLY A 268 -4.91 0.28 -10.53
N GLY A 269 -6.20 0.47 -10.74
CA GLY A 269 -7.30 -0.26 -10.10
C GLY A 269 -8.24 -0.84 -11.15
N GLY A 270 -8.61 -2.11 -10.99
CA GLY A 270 -9.59 -2.77 -11.85
C GLY A 270 -10.99 -2.33 -11.47
N LEU A 271 -11.76 -1.87 -12.45
CA LEU A 271 -13.13 -1.42 -12.28
C LEU A 271 -14.09 -2.40 -12.93
N VAL A 272 -15.14 -2.72 -12.19
CA VAL A 272 -16.35 -3.40 -12.66
C VAL A 272 -17.58 -2.57 -12.29
N ALA A 273 -18.74 -2.90 -12.85
CA ALA A 273 -19.98 -2.22 -12.50
C ALA A 273 -20.21 -2.25 -10.97
N GLY A 274 -20.44 -1.08 -10.37
CA GLY A 274 -20.59 -0.93 -8.92
C GLY A 274 -19.30 -0.61 -8.14
N ALA A 275 -18.18 -0.35 -8.81
CA ALA A 275 -16.94 0.10 -8.17
C ALA A 275 -17.13 1.40 -7.35
N ASP A 276 -16.47 1.47 -6.19
CA ASP A 276 -16.50 2.63 -5.29
C ASP A 276 -15.24 3.48 -5.45
N ARG A 277 -15.41 4.74 -5.87
CA ARG A 277 -14.29 5.65 -6.18
C ARG A 277 -13.22 5.72 -5.09
N ASP A 278 -13.66 5.85 -3.84
CA ASP A 278 -12.73 6.07 -2.74
C ASP A 278 -12.03 4.76 -2.33
N ARG A 279 -12.70 3.60 -2.48
CA ARG A 279 -12.08 2.28 -2.36
C ARG A 279 -11.00 2.08 -3.41
N GLU A 280 -11.31 2.33 -4.69
CA GLU A 280 -10.36 2.11 -5.79
C GLU A 280 -9.17 3.07 -5.71
N TRP A 281 -9.40 4.32 -5.32
CA TRP A 281 -8.31 5.25 -5.00
C TRP A 281 -7.37 4.68 -3.93
N ARG A 282 -7.90 4.18 -2.81
CA ARG A 282 -7.08 3.59 -1.74
C ARG A 282 -6.34 2.35 -2.19
N GLU A 283 -6.94 1.53 -3.07
CA GLU A 283 -6.26 0.37 -3.64
C GLU A 283 -5.02 0.80 -4.42
N THR A 284 -5.10 1.87 -5.22
CA THR A 284 -3.91 2.39 -5.91
C THR A 284 -2.85 2.94 -4.95
N ASP A 285 -3.23 3.55 -3.81
CA ASP A 285 -2.27 3.95 -2.77
C ASP A 285 -1.53 2.73 -2.18
N LEU A 286 -2.24 1.64 -1.90
CA LEU A 286 -1.61 0.40 -1.42
C LEU A 286 -0.64 -0.17 -2.46
N LYS A 287 -0.98 -0.11 -3.75
CA LYS A 287 -0.11 -0.56 -4.84
C LYS A 287 1.13 0.32 -5.02
N LEU A 288 1.15 1.56 -4.53
CA LEU A 288 2.34 2.41 -4.57
C LEU A 288 3.27 2.22 -3.37
N GLN A 289 2.85 1.53 -2.30
CA GLN A 289 3.68 1.31 -1.10
C GLN A 289 5.07 0.73 -1.37
N PRO A 290 5.25 -0.30 -2.24
CA PRO A 290 6.58 -0.81 -2.56
C PRO A 290 7.53 0.24 -3.13
N MET A 291 7.00 1.32 -3.73
CA MET A 291 7.76 2.45 -4.27
C MET A 291 7.92 3.60 -3.25
N TRP A 292 7.17 3.58 -2.14
CA TRP A 292 7.09 4.64 -1.12
C TRP A 292 7.71 4.30 0.23
N ASP A 293 8.02 3.05 0.53
CA ASP A 293 8.45 2.63 1.87
C ASP A 293 9.70 3.37 2.39
N ALA A 294 10.34 4.19 1.53
CA ALA A 294 11.29 5.26 1.84
C ALA A 294 12.12 4.97 3.10
N PRO A 295 12.84 3.82 3.15
CA PRO A 295 13.63 3.46 4.32
C PRO A 295 14.80 4.44 4.54
N TYR A 296 15.00 5.35 3.59
CA TYR A 296 16.02 6.39 3.59
C TYR A 296 15.42 7.80 3.62
N TYR A 297 14.12 7.96 3.92
CA TYR A 297 13.61 9.25 4.39
C TYR A 297 14.38 9.59 5.67
N GLN A 298 15.44 10.37 5.56
CA GLN A 298 16.10 10.85 6.75
C GLN A 298 15.19 11.90 7.37
N GLY A 299 14.77 11.66 8.61
CA GLY A 299 14.00 12.65 9.34
C GLY A 299 14.70 14.00 9.30
N SER A 300 13.90 15.05 9.25
CA SER A 300 14.40 16.42 9.32
C SER A 300 15.01 16.79 10.68
N GLY A 301 15.02 15.85 11.63
CA GLY A 301 15.55 16.02 12.98
C GLY A 301 14.62 16.84 13.87
N LYS A 302 13.35 16.99 13.49
CA LYS A 302 12.39 17.84 14.23
C LYS A 302 12.12 17.33 15.64
N LEU A 303 12.33 16.05 15.87
CA LEU A 303 12.13 15.39 17.17
C LEU A 303 13.45 14.90 17.78
N LYS A 304 14.59 15.43 17.31
CA LYS A 304 15.90 15.07 17.84
C LYS A 304 15.92 15.25 19.37
N ASP A 305 16.33 14.17 20.04
CA ASP A 305 16.47 14.09 21.50
C ASP A 305 15.16 14.31 22.27
N ARG A 306 14.01 14.11 21.63
CA ARG A 306 12.68 14.14 22.25
C ARG A 306 12.24 12.74 22.66
N VAL A 307 11.30 12.68 23.61
CA VAL A 307 10.66 11.43 24.03
C VAL A 307 9.17 11.45 23.71
N ALA A 308 8.68 10.39 23.06
CA ALA A 308 7.27 10.22 22.71
C ALA A 308 6.64 9.00 23.40
N LEU A 309 5.43 9.16 23.95
CA LEU A 309 4.57 8.06 24.39
C LEU A 309 3.38 7.93 23.43
N ILE A 310 3.22 6.76 22.82
CA ILE A 310 2.20 6.49 21.81
C ILE A 310 1.41 5.25 22.24
N THR A 311 0.08 5.36 22.29
CA THR A 311 -0.80 4.21 22.63
C THR A 311 -1.42 3.57 21.38
N GLY A 312 -1.65 2.25 21.42
CA GLY A 312 -1.99 1.47 20.22
C GLY A 312 -0.87 1.52 19.19
N ALA A 313 0.38 1.55 19.68
CA ALA A 313 1.59 1.72 18.87
C ALA A 313 2.13 0.40 18.33
N ASP A 314 1.64 -0.72 18.83
CA ASP A 314 1.90 -2.07 18.31
C ASP A 314 1.51 -2.20 16.84
N SER A 315 0.53 -1.44 16.33
CA SER A 315 -0.03 -1.66 14.99
C SER A 315 -0.51 -0.37 14.32
N GLY A 316 -0.88 -0.49 13.03
CA GLY A 316 -1.54 0.54 12.25
C GLY A 316 -0.90 1.93 12.31
N ILE A 317 -1.73 2.96 12.59
CA ILE A 317 -1.26 4.36 12.69
C ILE A 317 -0.26 4.53 13.81
N GLY A 318 -0.46 3.87 14.95
CA GLY A 318 0.43 4.04 16.09
C GLY A 318 1.84 3.53 15.78
N ARG A 319 1.96 2.38 15.11
CA ARG A 319 3.25 1.85 14.60
C ARG A 319 3.91 2.82 13.62
N ALA A 320 3.15 3.32 12.65
CA ALA A 320 3.68 4.27 11.67
C ALA A 320 4.18 5.57 12.33
N VAL A 321 3.43 6.11 13.30
CA VAL A 321 3.85 7.28 14.08
C VAL A 321 5.10 6.97 14.90
N ALA A 322 5.18 5.80 15.54
CA ALA A 322 6.34 5.39 16.32
C ALA A 322 7.62 5.34 15.47
N VAL A 323 7.57 4.66 14.31
CA VAL A 323 8.71 4.56 13.41
C VAL A 323 9.11 5.92 12.82
N LEU A 324 8.14 6.73 12.38
CA LEU A 324 8.43 8.05 11.83
C LEU A 324 8.95 9.04 12.89
N PHE A 325 8.50 8.93 14.13
CA PHE A 325 9.02 9.74 15.23
C PHE A 325 10.45 9.34 15.59
N ALA A 326 10.74 8.04 15.61
CA ALA A 326 12.10 7.52 15.78
C ALA A 326 13.03 8.04 14.69
N ARG A 327 12.57 7.98 13.44
CA ARG A 327 13.28 8.52 12.26
C ARG A 327 13.51 10.02 12.31
N GLU A 328 12.63 10.80 12.96
CA GLU A 328 12.81 12.23 13.26
C GLU A 328 13.71 12.50 14.49
N GLY A 329 14.16 11.45 15.18
CA GLY A 329 15.15 11.49 16.26
C GLY A 329 14.61 11.28 17.67
N ALA A 330 13.37 10.83 17.84
CA ALA A 330 12.75 10.63 19.15
C ALA A 330 13.01 9.22 19.72
N ASP A 331 13.16 9.11 21.04
CA ASP A 331 12.97 7.84 21.73
C ASP A 331 11.46 7.60 21.96
N VAL A 332 11.01 6.35 21.83
CA VAL A 332 9.58 6.03 21.75
C VAL A 332 9.17 4.99 22.79
N ALA A 333 8.17 5.33 23.60
CA ALA A 333 7.42 4.38 24.41
C ALA A 333 6.19 3.90 23.63
N ILE A 334 6.14 2.59 23.39
CA ILE A 334 5.12 1.84 22.64
C ILE A 334 4.18 1.22 23.66
N ALA A 335 3.03 1.85 23.87
CA ALA A 335 1.98 1.33 24.73
C ALA A 335 0.91 0.57 23.91
N TYR A 336 0.55 -0.63 24.35
CA TYR A 336 -0.34 -1.56 23.65
C TYR A 336 -1.10 -2.42 24.67
N LEU A 337 -2.12 -3.17 24.24
CA LEU A 337 -2.96 -3.96 25.15
C LEU A 337 -2.26 -5.29 25.52
N ASP A 338 -2.27 -6.26 24.61
CA ASP A 338 -1.72 -7.61 24.82
C ASP A 338 -1.06 -8.23 23.57
N GLU A 339 -0.98 -7.48 22.47
CA GLU A 339 -0.40 -7.89 21.19
C GLU A 339 1.15 -7.83 21.20
N HIS A 340 1.76 -8.66 22.07
CA HIS A 340 3.21 -8.63 22.32
C HIS A 340 4.08 -8.82 21.07
N GLU A 341 3.69 -9.70 20.14
CA GLU A 341 4.45 -9.93 18.90
C GLU A 341 4.46 -8.69 17.98
N ASP A 342 3.31 -8.02 17.85
CA ASP A 342 3.20 -6.80 17.05
C ASP A 342 3.93 -5.61 17.69
N ALA A 343 3.94 -5.54 19.02
CA ALA A 343 4.73 -4.58 19.77
C ALA A 343 6.23 -4.79 19.58
N GLU A 344 6.69 -6.04 19.56
CA GLU A 344 8.08 -6.42 19.30
C GLU A 344 8.54 -6.04 17.88
N ILE A 345 7.68 -6.23 16.88
CA ILE A 345 7.93 -5.75 15.50
C ILE A 345 8.14 -4.23 15.49
N THR A 346 7.29 -3.50 16.20
CA THR A 346 7.41 -2.04 16.29
C THR A 346 8.68 -1.61 17.03
N ARG A 347 9.04 -2.31 18.11
CA ARG A 347 10.29 -2.08 18.85
C ARG A 347 11.50 -2.19 17.93
N ALA A 348 11.59 -3.30 17.20
CA ALA A 348 12.69 -3.55 16.27
C ALA A 348 12.77 -2.47 15.18
N ALA A 349 11.63 -2.00 14.66
CA ALA A 349 11.60 -0.93 13.67
C ALA A 349 12.08 0.42 14.24
N VAL A 350 11.71 0.77 15.47
CA VAL A 350 12.21 1.99 16.15
C VAL A 350 13.71 1.89 16.42
N GLU A 351 14.20 0.74 16.86
CA GLU A 351 15.62 0.51 17.13
C GLU A 351 16.47 0.54 15.86
N GLN A 352 15.93 0.09 14.72
CA GLN A 352 16.57 0.21 13.41
C GLN A 352 16.79 1.67 12.98
N GLU A 353 15.95 2.60 13.43
CA GLU A 353 16.14 4.05 13.23
C GLU A 353 17.19 4.64 14.19
N GLY A 354 17.84 3.81 15.01
CA GLY A 354 18.90 4.21 15.95
C GLY A 354 18.38 4.86 17.23
N ARG A 355 17.10 4.68 17.56
CA ARG A 355 16.45 5.26 18.75
C ARG A 355 16.07 4.20 19.78
N ARG A 356 15.83 4.61 21.02
CA ARG A 356 15.41 3.70 22.10
C ARG A 356 13.90 3.44 22.03
N ALA A 357 13.52 2.19 22.27
CA ALA A 357 12.12 1.77 22.34
C ALA A 357 11.78 1.15 23.70
N LEU A 358 10.66 1.55 24.30
CA LEU A 358 10.14 1.00 25.56
C LEU A 358 8.77 0.36 25.31
N LEU A 359 8.61 -0.92 25.67
CA LEU A 359 7.33 -1.63 25.57
C LEU A 359 6.52 -1.51 26.87
N LEU A 360 5.24 -1.13 26.75
CA LEU A 360 4.31 -0.97 27.88
C LEU A 360 2.97 -1.65 27.57
N SER A 361 2.78 -2.87 28.08
CA SER A 361 1.50 -3.59 27.96
C SER A 361 0.53 -3.18 29.05
N GLY A 362 -0.72 -2.87 28.67
CA GLY A 362 -1.83 -2.63 29.58
C GLY A 362 -2.99 -1.85 28.95
N ASP A 363 -4.11 -1.82 29.66
CA ASP A 363 -5.34 -1.19 29.17
C ASP A 363 -5.38 0.30 29.48
N VAL A 364 -5.50 1.13 28.44
CA VAL A 364 -5.63 2.59 28.56
C VAL A 364 -6.90 3.00 29.33
N ALA A 365 -7.93 2.15 29.38
CA ALA A 365 -9.12 2.39 30.19
C ALA A 365 -8.84 2.33 31.70
N ASP A 366 -7.71 1.75 32.13
CA ASP A 366 -7.30 1.73 33.54
C ASP A 366 -6.48 2.99 33.88
N PRO A 367 -6.95 3.86 34.81
CA PRO A 367 -6.19 5.02 35.23
C PRO A 367 -4.88 4.67 35.94
N ALA A 368 -4.73 3.46 36.50
CA ALA A 368 -3.45 2.99 37.06
C ALA A 368 -2.42 2.71 35.98
N PHE A 369 -2.83 2.06 34.89
CA PHE A 369 -1.96 1.88 33.72
C PHE A 369 -1.54 3.22 33.11
N ALA A 370 -2.44 4.19 32.97
CA ALA A 370 -2.09 5.51 32.44
C ALA A 370 -0.99 6.21 33.26
N ARG A 371 -1.04 6.11 34.60
CA ARG A 371 0.03 6.62 35.48
C ARG A 371 1.33 5.85 35.29
N HIS A 372 1.24 4.52 35.37
CA HIS A 372 2.38 3.62 35.17
C HIS A 372 3.08 3.87 33.82
N ALA A 373 2.34 4.02 32.74
CA ALA A 373 2.90 4.25 31.41
C ALA A 373 3.68 5.57 31.33
N VAL A 374 3.15 6.66 31.91
CA VAL A 374 3.84 7.95 31.97
C VAL A 374 5.08 7.87 32.86
N ASP A 375 4.94 7.32 34.07
CA ASP A 375 6.04 7.22 35.05
C ASP A 375 7.20 6.37 34.50
N HIS A 376 6.90 5.24 33.88
CA HIS A 376 7.90 4.35 33.28
C HIS A 376 8.54 4.97 32.03
N THR A 377 7.79 5.71 31.22
CA THR A 377 8.36 6.46 30.09
C THR A 377 9.38 7.48 30.57
N ILE A 378 9.02 8.27 31.59
CA ILE A 378 9.91 9.29 32.17
C ILE A 378 11.15 8.64 32.79
N SER A 379 10.96 7.56 33.55
CA SER A 379 12.05 6.85 34.23
C SER A 379 13.03 6.21 33.24
N ALA A 380 12.54 5.51 32.22
CA ALA A 380 13.38 4.76 31.28
C ALA A 380 13.96 5.62 30.14
N LEU A 381 13.17 6.57 29.62
CA LEU A 381 13.56 7.39 28.47
C LEU A 381 14.03 8.80 28.86
N GLY A 382 13.83 9.22 30.11
CA GLY A 382 14.38 10.47 30.66
C GLY A 382 13.46 11.69 30.55
N GLY A 383 12.24 11.53 30.03
CA GLY A 383 11.28 12.62 29.89
C GLY A 383 10.02 12.24 29.12
N LEU A 384 9.16 13.22 28.86
CA LEU A 384 8.00 13.10 27.98
C LEU A 384 7.76 14.44 27.27
N ASP A 385 8.04 14.48 25.97
CA ASP A 385 7.85 15.66 25.14
C ASP A 385 6.59 15.59 24.28
N VAL A 386 6.25 14.39 23.80
CA VAL A 386 5.10 14.18 22.92
C VAL A 386 4.22 13.05 23.45
N LEU A 387 2.93 13.33 23.66
CA LEU A 387 1.94 12.30 23.97
C LEU A 387 1.00 12.13 22.76
N VAL A 388 0.83 10.88 22.33
CA VAL A 388 -0.10 10.52 21.25
C VAL A 388 -1.09 9.46 21.77
N PRO A 389 -2.23 9.89 22.38
CA PRO A 389 -3.26 8.97 22.82
C PRO A 389 -4.05 8.48 21.59
N ASN A 390 -3.54 7.42 20.97
CA ASN A 390 -4.02 6.89 19.69
C ASN A 390 -4.87 5.61 19.83
N ALA A 391 -4.67 4.82 20.89
CA ALA A 391 -5.45 3.61 21.16
C ALA A 391 -6.96 3.88 21.05
N ALA A 392 -7.66 3.01 20.33
CA ALA A 392 -9.10 3.13 20.13
C ALA A 392 -9.77 1.77 19.89
N PHE A 393 -11.00 1.65 20.35
CA PHE A 393 -11.91 0.55 20.05
C PHE A 393 -13.03 1.05 19.11
N GLN A 394 -13.42 0.19 18.17
CA GLN A 394 -14.57 0.40 17.30
C GLN A 394 -15.24 -0.94 16.98
N GLN A 395 -16.56 -0.94 16.90
CA GLN A 395 -17.35 -2.09 16.50
C GLN A 395 -18.56 -1.61 15.69
N HIS A 396 -18.93 -2.34 14.63
CA HIS A 396 -20.07 -1.97 13.78
C HIS A 396 -21.39 -2.46 14.41
N ALA A 397 -22.42 -1.63 14.29
CA ALA A 397 -23.80 -1.91 14.66
C ALA A 397 -24.71 -1.40 13.54
N GLN A 398 -25.73 -2.15 13.11
CA GLN A 398 -26.57 -1.72 11.97
C GLN A 398 -27.64 -0.71 12.40
N ALA A 399 -28.15 -0.87 13.61
CA ALA A 399 -29.09 0.03 14.25
C ALA A 399 -28.62 0.42 15.67
N ILE A 400 -29.30 1.38 16.29
CA ILE A 400 -28.93 1.88 17.63
C ILE A 400 -29.16 0.81 18.70
N GLU A 401 -30.22 0.02 18.55
CA GLU A 401 -30.61 -1.10 19.41
C GLU A 401 -29.62 -2.28 19.37
N ASP A 402 -28.74 -2.35 18.35
CA ASP A 402 -27.69 -3.37 18.26
C ASP A 402 -26.47 -3.02 19.15
N ILE A 403 -26.38 -1.78 19.63
CA ILE A 403 -25.26 -1.32 20.47
C ILE A 403 -25.51 -1.77 21.90
N THR A 404 -24.91 -2.90 22.26
CA THR A 404 -24.96 -3.42 23.63
C THR A 404 -24.30 -2.47 24.63
N ASP A 405 -24.74 -2.52 25.89
CA ASP A 405 -24.10 -1.78 26.99
C ASP A 405 -22.60 -2.07 27.10
N VAL A 406 -22.19 -3.32 26.87
CA VAL A 406 -20.78 -3.75 26.89
C VAL A 406 -19.98 -3.09 25.77
N GLN A 407 -20.52 -3.07 24.55
CA GLN A 407 -19.88 -2.39 23.43
C GLN A 407 -19.76 -0.89 23.71
N PHE A 408 -20.86 -0.26 24.10
CA PHE A 408 -20.91 1.18 24.35
C PHE A 408 -19.89 1.60 25.42
N ASP A 409 -19.91 0.90 26.57
CA ASP A 409 -19.00 1.14 27.68
C ASP A 409 -17.53 0.94 27.27
N ARG A 410 -17.22 -0.13 26.52
CA ARG A 410 -15.86 -0.37 26.02
C ARG A 410 -15.39 0.72 25.06
N THR A 411 -16.24 1.15 24.12
CA THR A 411 -15.93 2.24 23.18
C THR A 411 -15.63 3.54 23.91
N LEU A 412 -16.47 3.93 24.88
CA LEU A 412 -16.28 5.14 25.66
C LEU A 412 -15.02 5.07 26.55
N LYS A 413 -14.85 3.98 27.29
CA LYS A 413 -13.70 3.81 28.20
C LYS A 413 -12.38 3.80 27.45
N THR A 414 -12.29 3.07 26.35
CA THR A 414 -11.06 3.03 25.55
C THR A 414 -10.76 4.40 24.94
N ASN A 415 -11.74 5.00 24.26
CA ASN A 415 -11.48 6.15 23.39
C ASN A 415 -11.45 7.47 24.17
N LEU A 416 -12.39 7.69 25.10
CA LEU A 416 -12.49 8.96 25.85
C LEU A 416 -11.76 8.88 27.19
N TYR A 417 -12.05 7.87 28.01
CA TYR A 417 -11.46 7.79 29.35
C TYR A 417 -9.96 7.55 29.23
N GLY A 418 -9.52 6.64 28.35
CA GLY A 418 -8.10 6.40 28.13
C GLY A 418 -7.33 7.64 27.69
N CYS A 419 -7.87 8.40 26.72
CA CYS A 419 -7.29 9.67 26.31
C CYS A 419 -7.21 10.67 27.49
N PHE A 420 -8.30 10.81 28.25
CA PHE A 420 -8.34 11.71 29.42
C PHE A 420 -7.34 11.30 30.50
N TYR A 421 -7.26 10.02 30.86
CA TYR A 421 -6.36 9.53 31.89
C TYR A 421 -4.89 9.72 31.52
N LEU A 422 -4.52 9.45 30.27
CA LEU A 422 -3.17 9.70 29.75
C LEU A 422 -2.84 11.18 29.76
N CYS A 423 -3.74 12.05 29.28
CA CYS A 423 -3.52 13.50 29.29
C CYS A 423 -3.36 14.03 30.72
N ARG A 424 -4.21 13.58 31.65
CA ARG A 424 -4.17 13.96 33.06
C ARG A 424 -2.88 13.49 33.74
N ALA A 425 -2.42 12.28 33.43
CA ALA A 425 -1.17 11.74 33.97
C ALA A 425 0.06 12.45 33.38
N ALA A 426 0.07 12.76 32.09
CA ALA A 426 1.21 13.37 31.40
C ALA A 426 1.37 14.87 31.68
N ALA A 427 0.28 15.63 31.72
CA ALA A 427 0.30 17.10 31.75
C ALA A 427 1.21 17.71 32.85
N PRO A 428 1.25 17.19 34.09
CA PRO A 428 2.14 17.71 35.14
C PRO A 428 3.64 17.60 34.83
N HIS A 429 4.03 16.70 33.93
CA HIS A 429 5.43 16.39 33.61
C HIS A 429 5.91 16.99 32.29
N MET A 430 4.99 17.51 31.48
CA MET A 430 5.28 18.09 30.17
C MET A 430 5.79 19.54 30.32
N LYS A 431 6.90 19.85 29.65
CA LYS A 431 7.56 21.16 29.73
C LYS A 431 7.10 22.09 28.60
N PRO A 432 7.36 23.41 28.70
CA PRO A 432 7.14 24.30 27.57
C PRO A 432 7.81 23.78 26.28
N GLY A 433 7.04 23.75 25.19
CA GLY A 433 7.45 23.17 23.90
C GLY A 433 6.92 21.76 23.64
N SER A 434 6.45 21.05 24.66
CA SER A 434 5.82 19.73 24.53
C SER A 434 4.49 19.78 23.76
N ALA A 435 4.02 18.62 23.28
CA ALA A 435 2.77 18.53 22.52
C ALA A 435 1.96 17.26 22.85
N ILE A 436 0.64 17.42 22.90
CA ILE A 436 -0.32 16.31 22.92
C ILE A 436 -1.02 16.30 21.56
N VAL A 437 -0.94 15.17 20.85
CA VAL A 437 -1.54 14.99 19.52
C VAL A 437 -2.61 13.91 19.58
N ILE A 438 -3.87 14.33 19.66
CA ILE A 438 -5.02 13.46 19.84
C ILE A 438 -5.51 12.93 18.49
N THR A 439 -5.63 11.61 18.36
CA THR A 439 -6.14 10.95 17.16
C THR A 439 -7.67 10.96 17.12
N GLY A 440 -8.21 11.90 16.34
CA GLY A 440 -9.63 11.97 15.99
C GLY A 440 -9.98 11.08 14.80
N SER A 441 -11.09 11.39 14.12
CA SER A 441 -11.52 10.69 12.89
C SER A 441 -12.50 11.55 12.11
N VAL A 442 -12.50 11.48 10.78
CA VAL A 442 -13.59 12.09 9.98
C VAL A 442 -14.96 11.55 10.37
N THR A 443 -15.04 10.31 10.86
CA THR A 443 -16.28 9.74 11.42
C THR A 443 -16.83 10.58 12.59
N GLY A 444 -15.97 11.27 13.35
CA GLY A 444 -16.40 12.20 14.40
C GLY A 444 -16.85 13.56 13.89
N LEU A 445 -16.52 13.91 12.64
CA LEU A 445 -16.96 15.15 11.98
C LEU A 445 -18.24 14.95 11.17
N GLU A 446 -18.32 13.84 10.43
CA GLU A 446 -19.39 13.56 9.47
C GLU A 446 -20.46 12.62 10.03
N GLY A 447 -20.14 11.86 11.07
CA GLY A 447 -20.95 10.74 11.53
C GLY A 447 -20.83 9.51 10.62
N LYS A 448 -21.29 8.35 11.13
CA LYS A 448 -21.47 7.13 10.33
C LYS A 448 -22.58 6.28 10.93
N LYS A 449 -23.61 5.98 10.11
CA LYS A 449 -24.82 5.27 10.54
C LYS A 449 -24.54 3.93 11.23
N THR A 450 -23.46 3.24 10.86
CA THR A 450 -23.10 1.92 11.41
C THR A 450 -22.08 1.95 12.56
N MET A 451 -21.71 3.13 13.06
CA MET A 451 -20.66 3.31 14.08
C MET A 451 -20.98 4.49 15.00
N LEU A 452 -22.19 4.50 15.59
CA LEU A 452 -22.71 5.65 16.36
C LEU A 452 -21.88 5.97 17.60
N ASP A 453 -21.58 4.97 18.42
CA ASP A 453 -20.77 5.09 19.65
C ASP A 453 -19.33 5.53 19.34
N TYR A 454 -18.73 4.98 18.29
CA TYR A 454 -17.41 5.42 17.83
C TYR A 454 -17.43 6.86 17.31
N ALA A 455 -18.41 7.24 16.48
CA ALA A 455 -18.57 8.61 15.99
C ALA A 455 -18.70 9.60 17.15
N LEU A 456 -19.53 9.26 18.16
CA LEU A 456 -19.68 10.03 19.39
C LEU A 456 -18.34 10.23 20.09
N THR A 457 -17.57 9.17 20.32
CA THR A 457 -16.26 9.29 21.00
C THR A 457 -15.25 10.11 20.20
N LYS A 458 -15.21 9.97 18.86
CA LYS A 458 -14.29 10.75 18.03
C LYS A 458 -14.67 12.23 17.95
N ALA A 459 -15.95 12.56 17.93
CA ALA A 459 -16.43 13.94 18.07
C ALA A 459 -16.06 14.52 19.45
N GLY A 460 -16.24 13.72 20.51
CA GLY A 460 -15.83 14.06 21.87
C GLY A 460 -14.33 14.36 21.99
N LEU A 461 -13.49 13.56 21.33
CA LEU A 461 -12.04 13.81 21.27
C LEU A 461 -11.67 15.10 20.56
N HIS A 462 -12.40 15.51 19.51
CA HIS A 462 -12.16 16.80 18.86
C HIS A 462 -12.51 17.98 19.76
N ALA A 463 -13.64 17.89 20.48
CA ALA A 463 -14.00 18.89 21.47
C ALA A 463 -12.98 18.94 22.61
N PHE A 464 -12.57 17.76 23.11
CA PHE A 464 -11.56 17.63 24.16
C PHE A 464 -10.23 18.24 23.74
N ALA A 465 -9.74 17.96 22.52
CA ALA A 465 -8.47 18.51 22.02
C ALA A 465 -8.48 20.06 21.99
N ARG A 466 -9.57 20.66 21.52
CA ARG A 466 -9.72 22.13 21.49
C ARG A 466 -9.71 22.73 22.90
N SER A 467 -10.45 22.14 23.83
CA SER A 467 -10.50 22.60 25.22
C SER A 467 -9.18 22.39 25.95
N LEU A 468 -8.52 21.25 25.72
CA LEU A 468 -7.24 20.91 26.32
C LEU A 468 -6.14 21.88 25.87
N ALA A 469 -6.14 22.27 24.59
CA ALA A 469 -5.20 23.27 24.08
C ALA A 469 -5.31 24.59 24.84
N GLY A 470 -6.53 25.07 25.10
CA GLY A 470 -6.76 26.29 25.89
C GLY A 470 -6.34 26.14 27.36
N SER A 471 -6.53 24.95 27.94
CA SER A 471 -6.12 24.67 29.33
C SER A 471 -4.61 24.65 29.52
N LEU A 472 -3.87 24.14 28.53
CA LEU A 472 -2.42 23.90 28.64
C LEU A 472 -1.55 25.03 28.09
N VAL A 473 -2.14 26.02 27.40
CA VAL A 473 -1.39 27.09 26.70
C VAL A 473 -0.47 27.89 27.64
N ASN A 474 -0.90 28.17 28.87
CA ASN A 474 -0.10 28.91 29.85
C ASN A 474 1.11 28.11 30.36
N GLY A 475 1.06 26.79 30.27
CA GLY A 475 2.20 25.90 30.53
C GLY A 475 3.13 25.71 29.32
N GLY A 476 2.84 26.36 28.18
CA GLY A 476 3.60 26.23 26.95
C GLY A 476 3.47 24.86 26.26
N VAL A 477 2.44 24.07 26.61
CA VAL A 477 2.17 22.76 26.01
C VAL A 477 1.06 22.89 24.98
N ARG A 478 1.28 22.36 23.77
CA ARG A 478 0.32 22.43 22.67
C ARG A 478 -0.61 21.22 22.71
N GLY A 479 -1.92 21.44 22.52
CA GLY A 479 -2.88 20.36 22.25
C GLY A 479 -3.37 20.45 20.80
N ASN A 480 -3.25 19.37 20.03
CA ASN A 480 -3.76 19.31 18.65
C ASN A 480 -4.63 18.08 18.45
N GLY A 481 -5.65 18.19 17.61
CA GLY A 481 -6.44 17.06 17.14
C GLY A 481 -6.17 16.82 15.66
N VAL A 482 -5.87 15.57 15.28
CA VAL A 482 -5.73 15.17 13.88
C VAL A 482 -6.92 14.31 13.50
N ALA A 483 -7.74 14.78 12.56
CA ALA A 483 -8.87 14.01 12.04
C ALA A 483 -8.44 13.26 10.79
N ARG A 484 -8.31 11.94 10.93
CA ARG A 484 -7.91 11.07 9.82
C ARG A 484 -9.10 10.73 8.92
N GLY A 485 -8.91 10.80 7.59
CA GLY A 485 -9.86 10.31 6.58
C GLY A 485 -10.08 8.80 6.64
N ARG A 486 -11.10 8.29 5.93
CA ARG A 486 -11.32 6.85 5.78
C ARG A 486 -10.13 6.23 5.03
N GLY A 487 -9.14 5.71 5.75
CA GLY A 487 -8.03 4.94 5.19
C GLY A 487 -7.79 3.64 5.98
N GLY A 488 -7.25 2.61 5.36
CA GLY A 488 -6.94 1.35 6.03
C GLY A 488 -5.64 1.45 6.82
N THR A 489 -5.72 1.28 8.13
CA THR A 489 -4.64 0.68 8.94
C THR A 489 -5.32 -0.31 9.85
N ARG A 490 -4.75 -1.51 9.98
CA ARG A 490 -5.24 -2.69 10.73
C ARG A 490 -5.97 -2.34 12.04
N LEU A 491 -7.24 -1.98 11.95
CA LEU A 491 -8.12 -1.69 13.09
C LEU A 491 -9.45 -2.38 12.84
N THR A 492 -9.41 -3.71 12.66
CA THR A 492 -10.62 -4.51 12.76
C THR A 492 -10.25 -5.93 13.19
N PRO A 493 -10.60 -6.37 14.40
CA PRO A 493 -10.87 -7.78 14.67
C PRO A 493 -12.02 -8.22 13.74
N ALA A 494 -11.89 -9.41 13.14
CA ALA A 494 -12.87 -9.96 12.21
C ALA A 494 -14.28 -9.97 12.81
N ALA A 495 -15.26 -9.43 12.08
CA ALA A 495 -16.67 -9.63 12.42
C ALA A 495 -17.01 -11.13 12.20
N PRO A 496 -17.80 -11.76 13.09
CA PRO A 496 -18.29 -13.11 12.83
C PRO A 496 -19.21 -13.11 11.60
N PRO A 497 -19.25 -14.22 10.83
CA PRO A 497 -20.05 -14.29 9.62
C PRO A 497 -21.54 -14.08 9.92
N PRO A 498 -22.32 -13.50 8.99
CA PRO A 498 -23.75 -13.36 9.15
C PRO A 498 -24.38 -14.74 9.32
N LYS A 499 -25.14 -14.92 10.40
CA LYS A 499 -26.02 -16.09 10.52
C LYS A 499 -27.04 -15.99 9.39
N GLN A 500 -27.00 -16.95 8.46
CA GLN A 500 -28.10 -17.17 7.53
C GLN A 500 -29.37 -17.47 8.35
N GLY A 501 -30.30 -16.52 8.34
CA GLY A 501 -31.65 -16.67 8.89
C GLY A 501 -32.66 -16.47 7.77
N ARG A 502 -33.60 -17.41 7.68
CA ARG A 502 -34.75 -17.42 6.76
C ARG A 502 -35.63 -16.19 6.89
#